data_AF-A0A9D6UHX5-F1
#
_entry.id   AF-A0A9D6UHX5-F1
#
_cell.length_a   1.000
_cell.length_b   1.000
_cell.length_c   1.000
_cell.angle_alpha   90.00
_cell.angle_beta   90.00
_cell.angle_gamma   90.00
#
_symmetry.space_group_name_H-M   'P 1'
#
loop_
_entity.id
_entity.type
_entity.pdbx_description
1 polymer ?
#
loop_
_entity_poly.entity_id
_entity_poly.type
_entity_poly.pdbx_seq_one_letter_code
_entity_poly.pdbx_strand_id
1 'polypeptide(L)'
;MDKKIWEIPNTIVDGASNKSTEASSTKKVTHPYLKTNEKNPAIAATLSMLLWGGGQIYNKDTRHGIPLLLAMIGSGLAFSMIIVNWDTVFTFLKGIGLTPMNIILMFFFMYALIMLLWYGNIIHAYLSVDRTRSEPFNGTDHPVLSGIASTLIPGWGQILNGQFKKGMLYLFSFFSGVFCLTFVISANVLWPSIDMEHERSTFETVLLATVIMVLITSLLWLINIFDAIIVAFEPVKKESVRKRLRYSINRLKSRKNQIEIWQRMKVTVFLILLLMLSVAISYSLFPKEYYRSRGNTTLKNTVYKSRVLK
;
A
#
# COMPACT_ATOMS: atom_id res chain seq x y z
N MET A 1 -33.23 19.50 48.79
CA MET A 1 -33.56 19.39 47.34
C MET A 1 -33.49 17.92 47.02
N ASP A 2 -34.61 17.24 47.22
CA ASP A 2 -34.66 15.79 47.27
C ASP A 2 -34.84 15.20 45.87
N LYS A 3 -33.93 14.29 45.50
CA LYS A 3 -33.95 13.61 44.20
C LYS A 3 -35.04 12.54 44.21
N LYS A 4 -36.07 12.80 43.41
CA LYS A 4 -37.15 11.86 43.10
C LYS A 4 -36.60 10.72 42.23
N ILE A 5 -36.43 9.54 42.83
CA ILE A 5 -36.08 8.29 42.15
C ILE A 5 -37.38 7.72 41.58
N TRP A 6 -37.40 7.44 40.28
CA TRP A 6 -38.54 6.80 39.62
C TRP A 6 -38.34 5.28 39.67
N GLU A 7 -39.13 4.61 40.49
CA GLU A 7 -39.27 3.15 40.49
C GLU A 7 -40.18 2.73 39.33
N ILE A 8 -39.71 1.78 38.53
CA ILE A 8 -40.49 1.16 37.45
C ILE A 8 -41.27 -0.01 38.07
N PRO A 9 -42.61 -0.06 37.96
CA PRO A 9 -43.40 -1.14 38.52
C PRO A 9 -43.19 -2.44 37.73
N ASN A 10 -42.76 -3.48 38.43
CA ASN A 10 -42.79 -4.86 37.96
C ASN A 10 -44.25 -5.34 37.94
N THR A 11 -44.92 -5.20 36.79
CA THR A 11 -46.18 -5.92 36.56
C THR A 11 -45.89 -7.37 36.23
N ILE A 12 -46.09 -8.18 37.25
CA ILE A 12 -46.36 -9.61 37.21
C ILE A 12 -47.59 -9.84 36.32
N VAL A 13 -47.45 -10.72 35.32
CA VAL A 13 -48.59 -11.39 34.69
C VAL A 13 -48.37 -12.89 34.88
N ASP A 14 -49.04 -13.41 35.90
CA ASP A 14 -49.25 -14.82 36.12
C ASP A 14 -50.31 -15.36 35.15
N GLY A 15 -50.16 -16.63 34.74
CA GLY A 15 -51.30 -17.48 34.42
C GLY A 15 -51.40 -18.02 33.01
N ALA A 16 -50.68 -19.10 32.70
CA ALA A 16 -51.19 -20.17 31.85
C ALA A 16 -50.48 -21.49 32.18
N SER A 17 -51.28 -22.45 32.68
CA SER A 17 -50.83 -23.74 33.16
C SER A 17 -50.60 -24.76 32.03
N ASN A 18 -49.67 -25.68 32.29
CA ASN A 18 -49.62 -27.06 31.82
C ASN A 18 -49.35 -27.37 30.34
N LYS A 19 -48.09 -27.72 30.07
CA LYS A 19 -47.74 -29.06 29.56
C LYS A 19 -46.29 -29.40 29.93
N SER A 20 -46.15 -30.21 30.97
CA SER A 20 -44.93 -30.92 31.34
C SER A 20 -44.53 -31.84 30.19
N THR A 21 -43.65 -31.35 29.32
CA THR A 21 -42.81 -32.18 28.47
C THR A 21 -41.46 -32.19 29.16
N GLU A 22 -41.07 -33.34 29.72
CA GLU A 22 -39.75 -33.61 30.26
C GLU A 22 -38.71 -33.54 29.12
N ALA A 23 -38.41 -32.33 28.67
CA ALA A 23 -37.24 -32.05 27.87
C ALA A 23 -36.06 -32.04 28.83
N SER A 24 -35.40 -33.19 28.95
CA SER A 24 -34.09 -33.38 29.57
C SER A 24 -33.19 -32.20 29.24
N SER A 25 -33.14 -31.24 30.16
CA SER A 25 -32.24 -30.10 30.11
C SER A 25 -30.86 -30.64 30.48
N THR A 26 -30.22 -31.26 29.50
CA THR A 26 -28.77 -31.37 29.47
C THR A 26 -28.25 -29.95 29.49
N LYS A 27 -28.02 -29.43 30.71
CA LYS A 27 -27.16 -28.28 30.95
C LYS A 27 -25.87 -28.59 30.20
N LYS A 28 -25.74 -28.06 28.98
CA LYS A 28 -24.47 -28.00 28.28
C LYS A 28 -23.57 -27.23 29.23
N VAL A 29 -22.77 -27.97 29.98
CA VAL A 29 -21.61 -27.47 30.69
C VAL A 29 -20.79 -26.82 29.60
N THR A 30 -20.98 -25.51 29.46
CA THR A 30 -20.17 -24.66 28.60
C THR A 30 -18.85 -24.65 29.33
N HIS A 31 -18.00 -25.63 28.99
CA HIS A 31 -16.61 -25.61 29.39
C HIS A 31 -16.12 -24.20 29.02
N PRO A 32 -15.58 -23.43 29.98
CA PRO A 32 -14.94 -22.17 29.64
C PRO A 32 -13.88 -22.53 28.61
N TYR A 33 -14.17 -22.24 27.34
CA TYR A 33 -13.19 -22.39 26.28
C TYR A 33 -12.02 -21.55 26.74
N LEU A 34 -10.96 -22.23 27.19
CA LEU A 34 -9.67 -21.62 27.47
C LEU A 34 -9.40 -20.74 26.26
N LYS A 35 -9.40 -19.42 26.49
CA LYS A 35 -9.19 -18.41 25.47
C LYS A 35 -7.81 -18.68 24.89
N THR A 36 -7.76 -19.53 23.87
CA THR A 36 -6.54 -19.90 23.20
C THR A 36 -5.96 -18.60 22.70
N ASN A 37 -4.66 -18.42 22.91
CA ASN A 37 -3.97 -17.16 22.65
C ASN A 37 -4.05 -16.85 21.15
N GLU A 38 -5.11 -16.14 20.73
CA GLU A 38 -5.38 -15.84 19.33
C GLU A 38 -4.25 -14.97 18.79
N LYS A 39 -3.65 -15.41 17.69
CA LYS A 39 -2.56 -14.67 17.06
C LYS A 39 -3.04 -13.31 16.53
N ASN A 40 -2.14 -12.34 16.52
CA ASN A 40 -2.44 -11.00 16.03
C ASN A 40 -2.15 -10.91 14.51
N PRO A 41 -3.15 -10.64 13.66
CA PRO A 41 -2.96 -10.61 12.21
C PRO A 41 -2.08 -9.44 11.75
N ALA A 42 -2.08 -8.33 12.49
CA ALA A 42 -1.22 -7.19 12.18
C ALA A 42 0.27 -7.49 12.48
N ILE A 43 0.56 -8.31 13.49
CA ILE A 43 1.93 -8.80 13.75
C ILE A 43 2.37 -9.72 12.60
N ALA A 44 1.52 -10.64 12.16
CA ALA A 44 1.83 -11.51 11.02
C ALA A 44 2.13 -10.70 9.75
N ALA A 45 1.30 -9.71 9.43
CA ALA A 45 1.54 -8.81 8.30
C ALA A 45 2.83 -8.01 8.45
N THR A 46 3.09 -7.46 9.63
CA THR A 46 4.31 -6.71 9.96
C THR A 46 5.55 -7.56 9.76
N LEU A 47 5.55 -8.80 10.26
CA LEU A 47 6.67 -9.71 10.08
C LEU A 47 6.88 -10.04 8.61
N SER A 48 5.82 -10.25 7.83
CA SER A 48 5.92 -10.45 6.37
C SER A 48 6.34 -9.19 5.59
N MET A 49 6.13 -7.99 6.14
CA MET A 49 6.67 -6.75 5.58
C MET A 49 8.17 -6.66 5.81
N LEU A 50 8.66 -6.98 7.01
CA LEU A 50 10.08 -6.83 7.35
C LEU A 50 10.94 -8.01 6.86
N LEU A 51 10.37 -9.21 6.85
CA LEU A 51 11.04 -10.44 6.46
C LEU A 51 10.11 -11.29 5.60
N TRP A 52 10.55 -11.63 4.39
CA TRP A 52 9.79 -12.50 3.50
C TRP A 52 9.45 -13.84 4.17
N GLY A 53 8.19 -14.26 4.11
CA GLY A 53 7.73 -15.47 4.81
C GLY A 53 7.63 -15.37 6.34
N GLY A 54 8.06 -14.26 6.97
CA GLY A 54 8.10 -14.10 8.42
C GLY A 54 6.73 -14.22 9.09
N GLY A 55 5.68 -13.69 8.46
CA GLY A 55 4.31 -13.82 8.94
C GLY A 55 3.79 -15.27 8.91
N GLN A 56 4.14 -16.06 7.90
CA GLN A 56 3.76 -17.47 7.82
C GLN A 56 4.49 -18.30 8.87
N ILE A 57 5.76 -18.02 9.14
CA ILE A 57 6.51 -18.65 10.23
C ILE A 57 5.86 -18.33 11.58
N TYR A 58 5.48 -17.07 11.83
CA TYR A 58 4.69 -16.68 13.01
C TYR A 58 3.35 -17.45 13.08
N ASN A 59 2.75 -17.73 11.93
CA ASN A 59 1.53 -18.52 11.83
C ASN A 59 1.74 -20.02 12.07
N LYS A 60 2.98 -20.48 12.31
CA LYS A 60 3.39 -21.91 12.36
C LYS A 60 3.16 -22.63 11.02
N ASP A 61 3.01 -21.87 9.94
CA ASP A 61 2.88 -22.38 8.57
C ASP A 61 4.26 -22.39 7.90
N THR A 62 5.17 -23.19 8.46
CA THR A 62 6.56 -23.29 8.00
C THR A 62 6.68 -23.85 6.59
N ARG A 63 5.69 -24.67 6.17
CA ARG A 63 5.62 -25.27 4.83
C ARG A 63 5.53 -24.20 3.73
N HIS A 64 4.86 -23.07 3.99
CA HIS A 64 4.81 -21.96 3.03
C HIS A 64 5.83 -20.86 3.35
N GLY A 65 6.08 -20.60 4.64
CA GLY A 65 6.99 -19.53 5.07
C GLY A 65 8.45 -19.74 4.66
N ILE A 66 9.01 -20.93 4.89
CA ILE A 66 10.42 -21.21 4.61
C ILE A 66 10.72 -21.19 3.10
N PRO A 67 9.97 -21.88 2.22
CA PRO A 67 10.24 -21.82 0.79
C PRO A 67 10.14 -20.41 0.23
N LEU A 68 9.19 -19.60 0.72
CA LEU A 68 9.03 -18.22 0.28
C LEU A 68 10.21 -17.34 0.71
N LEU A 69 10.68 -17.47 1.96
CA LEU A 69 11.87 -16.78 2.45
C LEU A 69 13.10 -17.13 1.58
N LEU A 70 13.33 -18.42 1.33
CA LEU A 70 14.45 -18.89 0.52
C LEU A 70 14.33 -18.42 -0.94
N ALA A 71 13.13 -18.47 -1.53
CA ALA A 71 12.88 -18.02 -2.89
C ALA A 71 13.18 -16.52 -3.05
N MET A 72 12.81 -15.70 -2.06
CA MET A 72 13.05 -14.26 -2.11
C MET A 72 14.52 -13.90 -1.86
N ILE A 73 15.20 -14.59 -0.93
CA ILE A 73 16.65 -14.47 -0.76
C ILE A 73 17.38 -14.84 -2.05
N GLY A 74 17.05 -15.99 -2.64
CA GLY A 74 17.62 -16.43 -3.91
C GLY A 74 17.36 -15.45 -5.04
N SER A 75 16.14 -14.91 -5.13
CA SER A 75 15.78 -13.89 -6.13
C SER A 75 16.56 -12.59 -5.93
N GLY A 76 16.73 -12.15 -4.68
CA GLY A 76 17.53 -10.97 -4.35
C GLY A 76 19.01 -11.14 -4.67
N LEU A 77 19.57 -12.32 -4.39
CA LEU A 77 20.96 -12.67 -4.75
C LEU A 77 21.14 -12.73 -6.26
N ALA A 78 20.22 -13.37 -6.99
CA ALA A 78 20.25 -13.44 -8.45
C ALA A 78 20.18 -12.03 -9.06
N PHE A 79 19.28 -11.18 -8.58
CA PHE A 79 19.16 -9.79 -9.02
C PHE A 79 20.43 -8.98 -8.71
N SER A 80 21.03 -9.17 -7.54
CA SER A 80 22.30 -8.52 -7.18
C SER A 80 23.45 -8.97 -8.09
N MET A 81 23.55 -10.27 -8.38
CA MET A 81 24.55 -10.83 -9.28
C MET A 81 24.41 -10.27 -10.70
N ILE A 82 23.17 -10.12 -11.17
CA ILE A 82 22.87 -9.46 -12.45
C ILE A 82 23.38 -8.02 -12.46
N ILE A 83 23.11 -7.25 -11.40
CA ILE A 83 23.54 -5.84 -11.32
C ILE A 83 25.07 -5.74 -11.33
N VAL A 84 25.75 -6.58 -10.53
CA VAL A 84 27.22 -6.58 -10.46
C VAL A 84 27.85 -7.00 -11.78
N ASN A 85 27.22 -7.92 -12.51
CA ASN A 85 27.70 -8.43 -13.80
C ASN A 85 26.92 -7.84 -14.97
N TRP A 86 26.42 -6.61 -14.84
CA TRP A 86 25.49 -6.00 -15.80
C TRP A 86 26.05 -6.03 -17.22
N ASP A 87 27.30 -5.60 -17.43
CA ASP A 87 27.92 -5.53 -18.75
C ASP A 87 28.05 -6.92 -19.41
N THR A 88 28.43 -7.94 -18.63
CA THR A 88 28.55 -9.33 -19.10
C THR A 88 27.19 -9.90 -19.48
N VAL A 89 26.19 -9.72 -18.62
CA VAL A 89 24.81 -10.20 -18.86
C VAL A 89 24.20 -9.47 -20.06
N PHE A 90 24.37 -8.15 -20.14
CA PHE A 90 23.88 -7.33 -21.23
C PHE A 90 24.52 -7.73 -22.56
N THR A 91 25.84 -7.94 -22.60
CA THR A 91 26.56 -8.39 -23.80
C THR A 91 26.10 -9.78 -24.24
N PHE A 92 25.93 -10.71 -23.29
CA PHE A 92 25.40 -12.04 -23.57
C PHE A 92 23.98 -11.98 -24.16
N LEU A 93 23.07 -11.21 -23.53
CA LEU A 93 21.69 -11.05 -23.99
C LEU A 93 21.61 -10.34 -25.35
N LYS A 94 22.52 -9.41 -25.63
CA LYS A 94 22.66 -8.82 -26.97
C LYS A 94 23.15 -9.84 -27.99
N GLY A 95 24.04 -10.75 -27.59
CA GLY A 95 24.54 -11.85 -28.43
C GLY A 95 23.46 -12.83 -28.90
N ILE A 96 22.39 -13.02 -28.11
CA ILE A 96 21.21 -13.80 -28.51
C ILE A 96 20.16 -12.99 -29.28
N GLY A 97 20.47 -11.75 -29.66
CA GLY A 97 19.61 -10.90 -30.48
C GLY A 97 18.54 -10.10 -29.72
N LEU A 98 18.61 -10.00 -28.39
CA LEU A 98 17.70 -9.13 -27.64
C LEU A 98 18.11 -7.66 -27.76
N THR A 99 17.13 -6.79 -28.02
CA THR A 99 17.37 -5.34 -28.01
C THR A 99 17.55 -4.84 -26.57
N PRO A 100 18.28 -3.72 -26.37
CA PRO A 100 18.45 -3.13 -25.05
C PRO A 100 17.13 -2.86 -24.32
N MET A 101 16.11 -2.39 -25.04
CA MET A 101 14.79 -2.14 -24.47
C MET A 101 14.13 -3.43 -23.96
N ASN A 102 14.21 -4.54 -24.71
CA ASN A 102 13.68 -5.83 -24.28
C ASN A 102 14.37 -6.33 -23.00
N ILE A 103 15.69 -6.16 -22.92
CA ILE A 103 16.47 -6.54 -21.74
C ILE A 103 16.01 -5.72 -20.52
N ILE A 104 15.89 -4.39 -20.67
CA ILE A 104 15.41 -3.49 -19.62
C ILE A 104 14.00 -3.88 -19.16
N LEU A 105 13.07 -4.08 -20.10
CA LEU A 105 11.70 -4.48 -19.80
C LEU A 105 11.64 -5.82 -19.06
N MET A 106 12.45 -6.80 -19.46
CA MET A 106 12.54 -8.09 -18.78
C MET A 106 12.98 -7.93 -17.31
N PHE A 107 14.00 -7.11 -17.05
CA PHE A 107 14.46 -6.83 -15.68
C PHE A 107 13.39 -6.15 -14.83
N PHE A 108 12.74 -5.12 -15.35
CA PHE A 108 11.67 -4.44 -14.62
C PHE A 108 10.43 -5.31 -14.44
N PHE A 109 10.11 -6.17 -15.41
CA PHE A 109 9.03 -7.13 -15.26
C PHE A 109 9.32 -8.14 -14.14
N MET A 110 10.52 -8.72 -14.10
CA MET A 110 10.95 -9.59 -13.01
C MET A 110 10.91 -8.87 -11.66
N TYR A 111 11.40 -7.64 -11.60
CA TYR A 111 11.37 -6.83 -10.39
C TYR A 111 9.94 -6.53 -9.91
N ALA A 112 9.02 -6.22 -10.84
CA ALA A 112 7.61 -6.05 -10.54
C ALA A 112 6.98 -7.34 -9.97
N LEU A 113 7.31 -8.51 -10.53
CA LEU A 113 6.84 -9.80 -10.00
C LEU A 113 7.34 -10.07 -8.57
N ILE A 114 8.61 -9.77 -8.28
CA ILE A 114 9.17 -9.90 -6.92
C ILE A 114 8.40 -8.99 -5.95
N MET A 115 8.14 -7.74 -6.33
CA MET A 115 7.36 -6.81 -5.50
C MET A 115 5.91 -7.26 -5.29
N LEU A 116 5.25 -7.78 -6.33
CA LEU A 116 3.89 -8.33 -6.22
C LEU A 116 3.85 -9.58 -5.34
N LEU A 117 4.86 -10.45 -5.43
CA LEU A 117 4.99 -11.63 -4.57
C LEU A 117 5.16 -11.21 -3.10
N TRP A 118 5.97 -10.18 -2.83
CA TRP A 118 6.14 -9.62 -1.49
C TRP A 118 4.84 -9.01 -0.97
N TYR A 119 4.15 -8.21 -1.78
CA TYR A 119 2.84 -7.66 -1.45
C TYR A 119 1.80 -8.74 -1.15
N GLY A 120 1.70 -9.76 -2.01
CA GLY A 120 0.83 -10.91 -1.83
C GLY A 120 1.15 -11.71 -0.57
N ASN A 121 2.43 -11.85 -0.23
CA ASN A 121 2.88 -12.49 1.00
C ASN A 121 2.31 -11.82 2.25
N ILE A 122 2.33 -10.49 2.29
CA ILE A 122 1.82 -9.68 3.41
C ILE A 122 0.31 -9.88 3.55
N ILE A 123 -0.42 -9.88 2.43
CA ILE A 123 -1.87 -10.16 2.41
C ILE A 123 -2.15 -11.56 2.96
N HIS A 124 -1.43 -12.56 2.46
CA HIS A 124 -1.63 -13.95 2.84
C HIS A 124 -1.36 -14.17 4.34
N ALA A 125 -0.29 -13.59 4.88
CA ALA A 125 0.04 -13.66 6.30
C ALA A 125 -1.04 -13.04 7.19
N TYR A 126 -1.58 -11.88 6.81
CA TYR A 126 -2.67 -11.24 7.54
C TYR A 126 -3.94 -12.11 7.52
N LEU A 127 -4.41 -12.48 6.32
CA LEU A 127 -5.70 -13.15 6.17
C LEU A 127 -5.69 -14.58 6.73
N SER A 128 -4.55 -15.27 6.71
CA SER A 128 -4.45 -16.60 7.32
C SER A 128 -4.67 -16.56 8.84
N VAL A 129 -4.18 -15.54 9.54
CA VAL A 129 -4.48 -15.34 10.97
C VAL A 129 -5.93 -14.90 11.16
N ASP A 130 -6.37 -13.88 10.42
CA ASP A 130 -7.68 -13.26 10.60
C ASP A 130 -8.82 -14.28 10.46
N ARG A 131 -8.68 -15.23 9.52
CA ARG A 131 -9.65 -16.33 9.31
C ARG A 131 -9.77 -17.30 10.48
N THR A 132 -8.76 -17.41 11.34
CA THR A 132 -8.76 -18.35 12.47
C THR A 132 -9.28 -17.73 13.77
N ARG A 133 -9.56 -16.42 13.76
CA ARG A 133 -10.02 -15.71 14.95
C ARG A 133 -11.52 -15.86 15.12
N SER A 134 -11.95 -15.93 16.38
CA SER A 134 -13.36 -15.87 16.73
C SER A 134 -13.92 -14.45 16.60
N GLU A 135 -13.09 -13.45 16.90
CA GLU A 135 -13.44 -12.04 16.84
C GLU A 135 -12.59 -11.26 15.84
N PRO A 136 -13.19 -10.28 15.12
CA PRO A 136 -12.47 -9.44 14.17
C PRO A 136 -11.39 -8.64 14.90
N PHE A 137 -10.25 -8.44 14.23
CA PHE A 137 -9.18 -7.63 14.79
C PHE A 137 -9.56 -6.14 14.83
N ASN A 138 -9.61 -5.57 16.04
CA ASN A 138 -10.04 -4.19 16.29
C ASN A 138 -8.89 -3.17 16.26
N GLY A 139 -7.68 -3.59 15.86
CA GLY A 139 -6.50 -2.74 15.85
C GLY A 139 -5.75 -2.68 17.18
N THR A 140 -4.64 -1.93 17.20
CA THR A 140 -3.84 -1.65 18.40
C THR A 140 -4.29 -0.36 19.08
N ASP A 141 -3.99 -0.23 20.37
CA ASP A 141 -4.32 0.96 21.19
C ASP A 141 -3.20 2.00 21.24
N HIS A 142 -2.17 1.86 20.39
CA HIS A 142 -0.98 2.71 20.39
C HIS A 142 -0.97 3.67 19.19
N PRO A 143 -1.57 4.87 19.29
CA PRO A 143 -1.72 5.77 18.16
C PRO A 143 -0.40 6.29 17.61
N VAL A 144 0.57 6.56 18.48
CA VAL A 144 1.91 6.99 18.09
C VAL A 144 2.62 5.91 17.27
N LEU A 145 2.47 4.64 17.67
CA LEU A 145 3.05 3.51 16.94
C LEU A 145 2.47 3.39 15.53
N SER A 146 1.15 3.55 15.36
CA SER A 146 0.51 3.55 14.04
C SER A 146 0.99 4.69 13.15
N GLY A 147 1.20 5.89 13.72
CA GLY A 147 1.77 7.03 12.99
C GLY A 147 3.21 6.77 12.53
N ILE A 148 4.07 6.28 13.43
CA ILE A 148 5.47 5.94 13.12
C ILE A 148 5.52 4.83 12.06
N ALA A 149 4.73 3.78 12.23
CA ALA A 149 4.64 2.67 11.28
C ALA A 149 4.26 3.16 9.88
N SER A 150 3.24 4.02 9.76
CA SER A 150 2.83 4.62 8.48
C SER A 150 3.83 5.62 7.90
N THR A 151 4.70 6.20 8.74
CA THR A 151 5.80 7.06 8.29
C THR A 151 6.90 6.23 7.64
N LEU A 152 7.21 5.06 8.21
CA LEU A 152 8.22 4.13 7.66
C LEU A 152 7.71 3.39 6.42
N ILE A 153 6.50 2.84 6.47
CA ILE A 153 5.90 2.07 5.38
C ILE A 153 4.43 2.50 5.23
N PRO A 154 4.05 3.14 4.10
CA PRO A 154 2.68 3.50 3.84
C PRO A 154 1.72 2.31 3.96
N GLY A 155 0.59 2.53 4.62
CA GLY A 155 -0.42 1.50 4.90
C GLY A 155 -0.16 0.64 6.14
N TRP A 156 1.07 0.61 6.67
CA TRP A 156 1.40 -0.22 7.84
C TRP A 156 0.60 0.19 9.08
N GLY A 157 0.53 1.49 9.39
CA GLY A 157 -0.29 1.99 10.51
C GLY A 157 -1.78 1.65 10.37
N GLN A 158 -2.32 1.57 9.16
CA GLN A 158 -3.72 1.18 8.96
C GLN A 158 -3.97 -0.29 9.20
N ILE A 159 -2.98 -1.13 8.88
CA ILE A 159 -3.02 -2.55 9.20
C ILE A 159 -2.96 -2.73 10.72
N LEU A 160 -2.10 -1.97 11.42
CA LEU A 160 -2.08 -1.93 12.89
C LEU A 160 -3.41 -1.45 13.49
N ASN A 161 -4.09 -0.51 12.84
CA ASN A 161 -5.40 0.00 13.26
C ASN A 161 -6.59 -0.90 12.90
N GLY A 162 -6.37 -2.11 12.35
CA GLY A 162 -7.46 -3.02 11.95
C GLY A 162 -8.17 -2.63 10.64
N GLN A 163 -7.70 -1.60 9.94
CA GLN A 163 -8.25 -1.15 8.65
C GLN A 163 -7.52 -1.81 7.47
N PHE A 164 -7.49 -3.14 7.45
CA PHE A 164 -6.68 -3.93 6.52
C PHE A 164 -6.84 -3.51 5.05
N LYS A 165 -8.07 -3.41 4.52
CA LYS A 165 -8.31 -3.05 3.11
C LYS A 165 -7.72 -1.68 2.73
N LYS A 166 -7.79 -0.70 3.64
CA LYS A 166 -7.23 0.63 3.42
C LYS A 166 -5.71 0.59 3.49
N GLY A 167 -5.17 -0.13 4.47
CA GLY A 167 -3.74 -0.38 4.57
C GLY A 167 -3.17 -1.04 3.32
N MET A 168 -3.88 -2.02 2.75
CA MET A 168 -3.44 -2.67 1.51
C MET A 168 -3.39 -1.72 0.32
N LEU A 169 -4.34 -0.78 0.20
CA LEU A 169 -4.31 0.23 -0.86
C LEU A 169 -3.06 1.12 -0.76
N TYR A 170 -2.77 1.63 0.44
CA TYR A 170 -1.57 2.46 0.66
C TYR A 170 -0.28 1.67 0.51
N LEU A 171 -0.28 0.41 0.94
CA LEU A 171 0.87 -0.47 0.79
C LEU A 171 1.13 -0.78 -0.69
N PHE A 172 0.09 -1.02 -1.49
CA PHE A 172 0.23 -1.15 -2.94
C PHE A 172 0.82 0.11 -3.56
N SER A 173 0.32 1.29 -3.16
CA SER A 173 0.89 2.58 -3.57
C SER A 173 2.36 2.71 -3.18
N PHE A 174 2.77 2.21 -2.02
CA PHE A 174 4.18 2.18 -1.61
C PHE A 174 5.02 1.29 -2.53
N PHE A 175 4.60 0.06 -2.78
CA PHE A 175 5.30 -0.86 -3.69
C PHE A 175 5.41 -0.28 -5.11
N SER A 176 4.34 0.34 -5.62
CA SER A 176 4.38 1.07 -6.90
C SER A 176 5.36 2.24 -6.85
N GLY A 177 5.39 3.00 -5.76
CA GLY A 177 6.31 4.13 -5.58
C GLY A 177 7.77 3.69 -5.53
N VAL A 178 8.10 2.62 -4.79
CA VAL A 178 9.44 2.03 -4.75
C VAL A 178 9.83 1.51 -6.13
N PHE A 179 8.94 0.81 -6.82
CA PHE A 179 9.17 0.36 -8.18
C PHE A 179 9.52 1.52 -9.12
N CYS A 180 8.70 2.58 -9.08
CA CYS A 180 8.88 3.76 -9.91
C CYS A 180 10.18 4.51 -9.57
N LEU A 181 10.51 4.65 -8.29
CA LEU A 181 11.73 5.31 -7.85
C LEU A 181 12.97 4.56 -8.32
N THR A 182 12.99 3.22 -8.20
CA THR A 182 14.06 2.38 -8.72
C THR A 182 14.20 2.56 -10.24
N PHE A 183 13.08 2.60 -10.98
CA PHE A 183 13.12 2.86 -12.43
C PHE A 183 13.74 4.22 -12.76
N VAL A 184 13.35 5.29 -12.06
CA VAL A 184 13.89 6.64 -12.28
C VAL A 184 15.39 6.71 -11.99
N ILE A 185 15.87 6.07 -10.92
CA ILE A 185 17.29 6.02 -10.58
C ILE A 185 18.06 5.26 -11.67
N SER A 186 17.58 4.06 -12.02
CA SER A 186 18.20 3.20 -13.03
C SER A 186 18.16 3.82 -14.43
N ALA A 187 17.20 4.69 -14.73
CA ALA A 187 17.10 5.35 -16.03
C ALA A 187 18.37 6.11 -16.40
N ASN A 188 19.07 6.72 -15.44
CA ASN A 188 20.34 7.40 -15.71
C ASN A 188 21.44 6.45 -16.22
N VAL A 189 21.43 5.20 -15.76
CA VAL A 189 22.39 4.16 -16.14
C VAL A 189 21.97 3.50 -17.46
N LEU A 190 20.67 3.28 -17.64
CA LEU A 190 20.12 2.55 -18.78
C LEU A 190 19.97 3.40 -20.04
N TRP A 191 19.80 4.72 -19.88
CA TRP A 191 19.56 5.64 -20.99
C TRP A 191 20.61 5.58 -22.11
N PRO A 192 21.93 5.56 -21.82
CA PRO A 192 22.96 5.50 -22.87
C PRO A 192 22.93 4.20 -23.68
N SER A 193 22.27 3.15 -23.19
CA SER A 193 22.19 1.85 -23.87
C SER A 193 21.07 1.77 -24.91
N ILE A 194 20.21 2.79 -25.01
CA ILE A 194 19.04 2.81 -25.92
C ILE A 194 19.40 3.61 -27.17
N ASP A 195 19.82 2.89 -28.22
CA ASP A 195 20.32 3.50 -29.46
C ASP A 195 19.21 3.89 -30.44
N MET A 196 18.11 3.13 -30.49
CA MET A 196 17.06 3.33 -31.48
C MET A 196 16.12 4.48 -31.11
N GLU A 197 15.86 5.39 -32.04
CA GLU A 197 15.04 6.60 -31.83
C GLU A 197 13.63 6.26 -31.31
N HIS A 198 12.98 5.25 -31.89
CA HIS A 198 11.65 4.82 -31.46
C HIS A 198 11.64 4.21 -30.05
N GLU A 199 12.64 3.39 -29.71
CA GLU A 199 12.79 2.82 -28.36
C GLU A 199 13.03 3.93 -27.34
N ARG A 200 13.87 4.92 -27.69
CA ARG A 200 14.15 6.06 -26.82
C ARG A 200 12.91 6.91 -26.56
N SER A 201 12.11 7.22 -27.59
CA SER A 201 10.84 7.94 -27.40
C SER A 201 9.87 7.18 -26.49
N THR A 202 9.84 5.84 -26.59
CA THR A 202 9.01 5.00 -25.72
C THR A 202 9.54 5.05 -24.28
N PHE A 203 10.85 4.90 -24.10
CA PHE A 203 11.50 4.97 -22.80
C PHE A 203 11.28 6.33 -22.11
N GLU A 204 11.40 7.42 -22.86
CA GLU A 204 11.11 8.80 -22.41
C GLU A 204 9.68 8.95 -21.89
N THR A 205 8.72 8.39 -22.63
CA THR A 205 7.30 8.42 -22.25
C THR A 205 7.04 7.64 -20.97
N VAL A 206 7.63 6.44 -20.86
CA VAL A 206 7.55 5.62 -19.64
C VAL A 206 8.18 6.34 -18.46
N LEU A 207 9.38 6.92 -18.63
CA LEU A 207 10.07 7.67 -17.59
C LEU A 207 9.25 8.85 -17.09
N LEU A 208 8.62 9.62 -17.99
CA LEU A 208 7.73 10.72 -17.61
C LEU A 208 6.54 10.23 -16.78
N ALA A 209 5.88 9.16 -17.23
CA ALA A 209 4.77 8.55 -16.50
C ALA A 209 5.22 8.07 -15.10
N THR A 210 6.40 7.45 -15.00
CA THR A 210 6.99 7.01 -13.74
C THR A 210 7.26 8.17 -12.79
N VAL A 211 7.81 9.29 -13.28
CA VAL A 211 8.05 10.50 -12.45
C VAL A 211 6.74 11.05 -11.89
N ILE A 212 5.68 11.13 -12.71
CA ILE A 212 4.35 11.54 -12.26
C ILE A 212 3.83 10.58 -11.17
N MET A 213 3.99 9.27 -11.38
CA MET A 213 3.58 8.27 -10.39
C MET A 213 4.34 8.40 -9.06
N VAL A 214 5.66 8.68 -9.07
CA VAL A 214 6.42 8.95 -7.84
C VAL A 214 5.77 10.10 -7.06
N LEU A 215 5.47 11.23 -7.71
CA LEU A 215 4.82 12.37 -7.05
C LEU A 215 3.45 12.01 -6.44
N ILE A 216 2.61 11.27 -7.18
CA ILE A 216 1.31 10.80 -6.69
C ILE A 216 1.51 9.90 -5.46
N THR A 217 2.43 8.96 -5.51
CA THR A 217 2.69 8.04 -4.39
C THR A 217 3.24 8.77 -3.16
N SER A 218 4.07 9.80 -3.33
CA SER A 218 4.55 10.65 -2.22
C SER A 218 3.40 11.43 -1.56
N LEU A 219 2.45 11.96 -2.35
CA LEU A 219 1.26 12.62 -1.79
C LEU A 219 0.37 11.63 -1.03
N LEU A 220 0.16 10.43 -1.58
CA LEU A 220 -0.58 9.36 -0.91
C LEU A 220 0.10 8.91 0.39
N TRP A 221 1.43 8.92 0.45
CA TRP A 221 2.20 8.65 1.66
C TRP A 221 1.87 9.67 2.76
N LEU A 222 1.93 10.97 2.47
CA LEU A 222 1.61 12.03 3.44
C LEU A 222 0.17 11.91 3.95
N ILE A 223 -0.79 11.68 3.05
CA ILE A 223 -2.20 11.45 3.40
C ILE A 223 -2.33 10.23 4.32
N ASN A 224 -1.61 9.14 4.03
CA ASN A 224 -1.65 7.93 4.84
C ASN A 224 -1.13 8.16 6.28
N ILE A 225 -0.06 8.94 6.47
CA ILE A 225 0.47 9.23 7.80
C ILE A 225 -0.59 9.94 8.65
N PHE A 226 -1.17 11.01 8.10
CA PHE A 226 -2.21 11.78 8.76
C PHE A 226 -3.43 10.93 9.09
N ASP A 227 -3.86 10.12 8.12
CA ASP A 227 -5.00 9.22 8.29
C ASP A 227 -4.73 8.16 9.37
N ALA A 228 -3.52 7.61 9.46
CA ALA A 228 -3.17 6.60 10.45
C ALA A 228 -3.25 7.12 11.87
N ILE A 229 -2.73 8.33 12.07
CA ILE A 229 -2.75 9.03 13.35
C ILE A 229 -4.20 9.30 13.77
N ILE A 230 -5.00 9.87 12.86
CA ILE A 230 -6.41 10.18 13.13
C ILE A 230 -7.23 8.94 13.47
N VAL A 231 -7.10 7.87 12.67
CA VAL A 231 -7.82 6.63 12.90
C VAL A 231 -7.45 6.01 14.24
N ALA A 232 -6.19 6.16 14.66
CA ALA A 232 -5.75 5.60 15.93
C ALA A 232 -6.24 6.41 17.14
N PHE A 233 -6.36 7.74 17.03
CA PHE A 233 -6.92 8.59 18.09
C PHE A 233 -8.45 8.51 18.22
N GLU A 234 -9.17 8.26 17.12
CA GLU A 234 -10.63 8.20 17.12
C GLU A 234 -11.13 6.76 17.00
N PRO A 235 -11.48 6.07 18.11
CA PRO A 235 -11.91 4.67 18.07
C PRO A 235 -13.16 4.47 17.21
N VAL A 236 -14.04 5.48 17.13
CA VAL A 236 -15.22 5.49 16.24
C VAL A 236 -14.82 5.32 14.76
N LYS A 237 -13.64 5.79 14.36
CA LYS A 237 -13.14 5.64 12.99
C LYS A 237 -12.63 4.23 12.69
N LYS A 238 -12.36 3.38 13.68
CA LYS A 238 -11.96 1.98 13.47
C LYS A 238 -13.15 1.11 13.00
N GLU A 239 -14.38 1.59 13.17
CA GLU A 239 -15.56 0.87 12.72
C GLU A 239 -15.64 0.69 11.20
N SER A 240 -16.35 -0.36 10.78
CA SER A 240 -16.56 -0.67 9.36
C SER A 240 -17.17 0.52 8.61
N VAL A 241 -16.81 0.67 7.33
CA VAL A 241 -17.32 1.76 6.46
C VAL A 241 -18.86 1.80 6.46
N ARG A 242 -19.53 0.65 6.54
CA ARG A 242 -21.00 0.58 6.59
C ARG A 242 -21.56 1.19 7.88
N LYS A 243 -20.97 0.92 9.04
CA LYS A 243 -21.38 1.51 10.31
C LYS A 243 -21.12 3.02 10.32
N ARG A 244 -19.93 3.44 9.85
CA ARG A 244 -19.59 4.86 9.69
C ARG A 244 -20.53 5.56 8.72
N LEU A 245 -20.89 4.93 7.60
CA LEU A 245 -21.83 5.50 6.65
C LEU A 245 -23.23 5.65 7.27
N ARG A 246 -23.73 4.64 8.00
CA ARG A 246 -25.00 4.77 8.73
C ARG A 246 -24.94 5.89 9.77
N TYR A 247 -23.86 5.97 10.54
CA TYR A 247 -23.64 7.03 11.52
C TYR A 247 -23.60 8.41 10.85
N SER A 248 -22.86 8.54 9.74
CA SER A 248 -22.76 9.78 8.96
C SER A 248 -24.08 10.16 8.31
N ILE A 249 -24.86 9.21 7.78
CA ILE A 249 -26.21 9.46 7.25
C ILE A 249 -27.14 9.93 8.38
N ASN A 250 -27.10 9.27 9.53
CA ASN A 250 -27.88 9.66 10.70
C ASN A 250 -27.45 11.04 11.23
N ARG A 251 -26.16 11.37 11.15
CA ARG A 251 -25.60 12.68 11.52
C ARG A 251 -25.91 13.76 10.49
N LEU A 252 -25.93 13.44 9.20
CA LEU A 252 -26.32 14.33 8.10
C LEU A 252 -27.80 14.71 8.15
N LYS A 253 -28.66 13.82 8.69
CA LYS A 253 -30.05 14.18 9.01
C LYS A 253 -30.14 15.28 10.08
N SER A 254 -29.08 15.53 10.87
CA SER A 254 -29.01 16.70 11.75
C SER A 254 -28.54 17.93 10.96
N ARG A 255 -29.45 18.89 10.72
CA ARG A 255 -29.25 20.09 9.87
C ARG A 255 -28.00 20.93 10.23
N LYS A 256 -27.51 20.87 11.47
CA LYS A 256 -26.43 21.72 11.96
C LYS A 256 -25.05 21.42 11.33
N ASN A 257 -24.85 20.24 10.75
CA ASN A 257 -23.56 19.79 10.23
C ASN A 257 -23.37 19.90 8.70
N GLN A 258 -24.39 20.28 7.93
CA GLN A 258 -24.25 20.38 6.47
C GLN A 258 -23.32 21.51 6.02
N ILE A 259 -23.29 22.63 6.75
CA ILE A 259 -22.50 23.82 6.40
C ILE A 259 -21.00 23.55 6.53
N GLU A 260 -20.58 22.86 7.59
CA GLU A 260 -19.17 22.56 7.85
C GLU A 260 -18.58 21.57 6.82
N ILE A 261 -19.38 20.58 6.40
CA ILE A 261 -18.99 19.60 5.37
C ILE A 261 -18.78 20.31 4.02
N TRP A 262 -19.66 21.25 3.68
CA TRP A 262 -19.56 22.01 2.43
C TRP A 262 -18.28 22.86 2.39
N GLN A 263 -17.92 23.50 3.50
CA GLN A 263 -16.68 24.28 3.59
C GLN A 263 -15.43 23.41 3.41
N ARG A 264 -15.39 22.22 4.04
CA ARG A 264 -14.26 21.29 3.87
C ARG A 264 -14.13 20.78 2.43
N MET A 265 -15.24 20.51 1.74
CA MET A 265 -15.19 20.12 0.32
C MET A 265 -14.63 21.22 -0.59
N LYS A 266 -14.98 22.50 -0.36
CA LYS A 266 -14.44 23.63 -1.13
C LYS A 266 -12.91 23.67 -1.07
N VAL A 267 -12.34 23.53 0.13
CA VAL A 267 -10.88 23.57 0.34
C VAL A 267 -10.20 22.42 -0.39
N THR A 268 -10.74 21.20 -0.31
CA THR A 268 -10.16 20.04 -1.01
C THR A 268 -10.18 20.21 -2.52
N VAL A 269 -11.29 20.68 -3.09
CA VAL A 269 -11.40 20.94 -4.54
C VAL A 269 -10.41 22.02 -4.98
N PHE A 270 -10.27 23.10 -4.20
CA PHE A 270 -9.30 24.16 -4.47
C PHE A 270 -7.85 23.63 -4.50
N LEU A 271 -7.47 22.81 -3.52
CA LEU A 271 -6.13 22.21 -3.47
C LEU A 271 -5.85 21.29 -4.67
N ILE A 272 -6.84 20.51 -5.11
CA ILE A 272 -6.71 19.67 -6.31
C ILE A 272 -6.49 20.53 -7.56
N LEU A 273 -7.25 21.62 -7.72
CA LEU A 273 -7.10 22.55 -8.84
C LEU A 273 -5.71 23.23 -8.83
N LEU A 274 -5.23 23.63 -7.66
CA LEU A 274 -3.90 24.23 -7.50
C LEU A 274 -2.77 23.25 -7.87
N LEU A 275 -2.93 21.98 -7.51
CA LEU A 275 -1.99 20.92 -7.88
C LEU A 275 -1.98 20.72 -9.40
N MET A 276 -3.15 20.61 -10.03
CA MET A 276 -3.25 20.47 -11.49
C MET A 276 -2.64 21.67 -12.22
N LEU A 277 -2.85 22.89 -11.72
CA LEU A 277 -2.25 24.10 -12.26
C LEU A 277 -0.72 24.06 -12.16
N SER A 278 -0.17 23.63 -11.02
CA SER A 278 1.27 23.48 -10.83
C SER A 278 1.88 22.49 -11.83
N VAL A 279 1.19 21.37 -12.09
CA VAL A 279 1.60 20.37 -13.09
C VAL A 279 1.55 20.95 -14.51
N ALA A 280 0.48 21.66 -14.85
CA ALA A 280 0.34 22.31 -16.16
C ALA A 280 1.41 23.37 -16.39
N ILE A 281 1.70 24.21 -15.39
CA ILE A 281 2.77 25.20 -15.43
C ILE A 281 4.11 24.52 -15.64
N SER A 282 4.42 23.47 -14.87
CA SER A 282 5.67 22.71 -15.02
C SER A 282 5.81 22.13 -16.43
N TYR A 283 4.73 21.55 -16.99
CA TYR A 283 4.72 21.04 -18.35
C TYR A 283 4.93 22.14 -19.41
N SER A 284 4.34 23.33 -19.20
CA SER A 284 4.47 24.46 -20.12
C SER A 284 5.83 25.15 -20.05
N LEU A 285 6.45 25.18 -18.87
CA LEU A 285 7.72 25.87 -18.62
C LEU A 285 8.95 24.99 -18.91
N PHE A 286 8.82 23.67 -18.95
CA PHE A 286 9.88 22.78 -19.45
C PHE A 286 9.85 22.79 -20.99
N PRO A 287 10.71 23.59 -21.67
CA PRO A 287 10.57 23.81 -23.10
C PRO A 287 11.08 22.57 -23.81
N LYS A 288 10.24 21.94 -24.64
CA LYS A 288 10.68 20.91 -25.61
C LYS A 288 11.88 21.41 -26.44
N GLU A 289 11.98 22.71 -26.67
CA GLU A 289 13.09 23.36 -27.38
C GLU A 289 14.43 23.35 -26.63
N TYR A 290 14.42 23.36 -25.29
CA TYR A 290 15.65 23.26 -24.49
C TYR A 290 16.37 21.93 -24.73
N TYR A 291 15.60 20.83 -24.80
CA TYR A 291 16.16 19.50 -25.11
C TYR A 291 16.52 19.36 -26.59
N ARG A 292 15.74 19.94 -27.50
CA ARG A 292 16.03 19.96 -28.96
C ARG A 292 17.33 20.70 -29.29
N SER A 293 17.59 21.83 -28.63
CA SER A 293 18.81 22.62 -28.85
C SER A 293 20.06 21.90 -28.34
N ARG A 294 20.01 21.23 -27.18
CA ARG A 294 21.13 20.42 -26.68
C ARG A 294 21.47 19.23 -27.57
N GLY A 295 20.47 18.51 -28.09
CA GLY A 295 20.70 17.38 -29.02
C GLY A 295 21.41 17.79 -30.32
N ASN A 296 21.04 18.94 -30.89
CA ASN A 296 21.67 19.47 -32.11
C ASN A 296 23.09 19.99 -31.89
N THR A 297 23.40 20.48 -30.68
CA THR A 297 24.72 21.01 -30.36
C THR A 297 25.76 19.89 -30.23
N THR A 298 25.36 18.73 -29.69
CA THR A 298 26.26 17.56 -29.59
C THR A 298 26.58 17.00 -30.97
N LEU A 299 25.59 16.87 -31.87
CA LEU A 299 25.79 16.41 -33.25
C LEU A 299 26.73 17.32 -34.06
N LYS A 300 26.60 18.65 -33.93
CA LYS A 300 27.48 19.60 -34.62
C LYS A 300 28.94 19.49 -34.15
N ASN A 301 29.17 19.30 -32.85
CA ASN A 301 30.53 19.16 -32.31
C ASN A 301 31.21 17.85 -32.74
N THR A 302 30.46 16.75 -32.90
CA THR A 302 31.02 15.48 -33.40
C THR A 302 31.40 15.57 -34.88
N VAL A 303 30.60 16.26 -35.71
CA VAL A 303 30.89 16.48 -37.13
C VAL A 303 32.07 17.43 -37.35
N TYR A 304 32.24 18.44 -36.48
CA TYR A 304 33.38 19.34 -36.58
C TYR A 304 34.70 18.63 -36.21
N LYS A 305 34.68 17.78 -35.17
CA LYS A 305 35.86 17.02 -34.75
C LYS A 305 36.33 15.99 -35.78
N SER A 306 35.42 15.41 -36.57
CA SER A 306 35.78 14.43 -37.62
C SER A 306 36.32 15.06 -38.91
N ARG A 307 36.09 16.36 -39.15
CA ARG A 307 36.68 17.09 -40.29
C ARG A 307 38.06 17.66 -40.02
N VAL A 308 38.41 17.94 -38.77
CA VAL A 308 39.73 18.51 -38.40
C VAL A 308 40.80 17.42 -38.25
N LEU A 309 40.40 16.15 -38.17
CA LEU A 309 41.30 14.98 -38.04
C LEU A 309 41.52 14.23 -39.37
N LYS A 310 41.16 14.82 -40.51
CA LYS A 310 41.51 14.37 -41.86
C LYS A 310 42.34 15.44 -42.55
#